data_AF-A0A9D6TKQ3-F1
#
_entry.id   AF-A0A9D6TKQ3-F1
#
_cell.length_a   1.000
_cell.length_b   1.000
_cell.length_c   1.000
_cell.angle_alpha   90.00
_cell.angle_beta   90.00
_cell.angle_gamma   90.00
#
_symmetry.space_group_name_H-M   'P 1'
#
loop_
_entity.id
_entity.type
_entity.pdbx_description
1 polymer ?
#
loop_
_entity_poly.entity_id
_entity_poly.type
_entity_poly.pdbx_seq_one_letter_code
_entity_poly.pdbx_strand_id
1 'polypeptide(L)'
;MKRKNLRLRVLGCIVLVFTPFNVLRSADGSPAARTTVSTATVSGRVQNVVTGQYLNNARVVVKGTDLVAFTDQSGTYRLVEVPGGSVVLEVFYTGLDPQQVQLEVTPGGSIEHDIDLTSVARYGQNTNVVKLDPFAVSSSKETDIAAIAINEQRFAPNIKNVTATDAYGDVMGGNVGEFLKLLPGVFWADTGQPDVQEVSVRGFAAQMTSFSVDGAQLASSPTTSTQRAFQVRQVAINSLSRVEVTKVPTPSSRADSMAGSVNMVSKSAFERSQAQLRYSVSCLHALCNAHHLRELTRAWEDDGQHWAEKMHALLLEIKDATTKAGGRVTEREAKSFRSRYRNILTRGDRECPPPEPKDRPARPGRMARTKSRNLLERLRNFETETLRFMTDKLVPFTNNQGENDERMTKVQQKISGCFRSFQGAQIFCRVRSYLSTCRKHGLAATEALTMLFSGHLPDFIPKPR
;
A
#
# COMPACT_ATOMS: atom_id res chain seq x y z
N MET A 1 -24.27 -24.92 17.33
CA MET A 1 -24.53 -25.07 18.76
C MET A 1 -25.81 -24.33 19.13
N LYS A 2 -26.78 -25.09 19.66
CA LYS A 2 -28.00 -24.74 20.41
C LYS A 2 -28.88 -23.57 19.91
N ARG A 3 -29.85 -23.91 19.05
CA ARG A 3 -31.26 -23.48 19.22
C ARG A 3 -31.94 -24.42 20.22
N LYS A 4 -32.82 -23.89 21.09
CA LYS A 4 -34.11 -24.47 21.52
C LYS A 4 -34.60 -23.83 22.83
N ASN A 5 -35.82 -23.29 22.81
CA ASN A 5 -37.00 -23.68 23.63
C ASN A 5 -37.95 -22.48 23.75
N LEU A 6 -39.23 -22.50 23.33
CA LEU A 6 -40.38 -23.40 23.55
C LEU A 6 -41.26 -22.90 24.71
N ARG A 7 -42.56 -22.78 24.39
CA ARG A 7 -43.80 -22.86 25.21
C ARG A 7 -44.49 -21.54 25.54
N LEU A 8 -45.82 -21.46 25.68
CA LEU A 8 -47.03 -22.21 25.26
C LEU A 8 -48.19 -21.59 26.08
N ARG A 9 -49.41 -21.53 25.51
CA ARG A 9 -50.74 -21.63 26.19
C ARG A 9 -51.27 -20.39 26.98
N VAL A 10 -52.59 -20.07 27.05
CA VAL A 10 -53.82 -20.55 26.38
C VAL A 10 -55.06 -19.73 26.84
N LEU A 11 -56.10 -19.73 25.98
CA LEU A 11 -57.57 -19.63 26.16
C LEU A 11 -58.27 -18.49 26.92
N GLY A 12 -59.42 -18.10 26.36
CA GLY A 12 -60.55 -17.57 27.14
C GLY A 12 -61.74 -16.98 26.36
N CYS A 13 -62.36 -17.76 25.47
CA CYS A 13 -63.71 -17.55 24.91
C CYS A 13 -64.78 -17.56 26.06
N ILE A 14 -66.01 -17.04 26.02
CA ILE A 14 -67.06 -17.14 24.99
C ILE A 14 -68.38 -16.44 25.45
N VAL A 15 -69.22 -16.07 24.47
CA VAL A 15 -70.71 -16.12 24.42
C VAL A 15 -71.62 -14.93 24.73
N LEU A 16 -72.44 -14.67 23.69
CA LEU A 16 -73.63 -13.84 23.51
C LEU A 16 -74.90 -14.46 24.12
N VAL A 17 -75.86 -13.62 24.51
CA VAL A 17 -77.28 -13.99 24.55
C VAL A 17 -78.12 -12.88 23.89
N PHE A 18 -79.15 -13.33 23.17
CA PHE A 18 -79.99 -12.60 22.22
C PHE A 18 -81.40 -12.31 22.82
N THR A 19 -82.15 -11.45 22.10
CA THR A 19 -83.63 -11.28 22.05
C THR A 19 -84.28 -10.16 22.89
N PRO A 20 -85.50 -9.67 22.54
CA PRO A 20 -85.91 -9.12 21.23
C PRO A 20 -86.69 -7.78 21.34
N PHE A 21 -87.03 -7.24 20.18
CA PHE A 21 -87.83 -6.03 19.88
C PHE A 21 -89.17 -5.89 20.62
N ASN A 22 -89.55 -4.64 20.95
CA ASN A 22 -90.95 -4.19 20.92
C ASN A 22 -91.06 -2.69 20.58
N VAL A 23 -92.15 -2.36 19.90
CA VAL A 23 -92.43 -1.11 19.17
C VAL A 23 -93.38 -0.22 20.00
N LEU A 24 -93.28 1.11 19.77
CA LEU A 24 -94.36 2.12 19.63
C LEU A 24 -94.37 3.32 20.60
N ARG A 25 -94.25 4.50 19.96
CA ARG A 25 -94.92 5.82 20.16
C ARG A 25 -94.68 6.70 21.41
N SER A 26 -93.91 7.77 21.14
CA SER A 26 -94.24 9.20 21.22
C SER A 26 -95.07 9.75 22.39
N ALA A 27 -94.47 10.68 23.14
CA ALA A 27 -95.13 11.86 23.66
C ALA A 27 -94.14 13.05 23.68
N ASP A 28 -94.58 14.17 23.12
CA ASP A 28 -93.86 15.43 22.99
C ASP A 28 -93.45 16.04 24.33
N GLY A 29 -92.23 16.59 24.36
CA GLY A 29 -91.76 17.54 25.36
C GLY A 29 -91.01 18.67 24.67
N SER A 30 -91.49 19.89 24.85
CA SER A 30 -90.91 21.13 24.30
C SER A 30 -89.40 21.24 24.58
N PRO A 31 -88.61 21.82 23.66
CA PRO A 31 -87.16 21.87 23.80
C PRO A 31 -86.78 22.85 24.90
N ALA A 32 -86.01 22.37 25.88
CA ALA A 32 -85.18 23.23 26.70
C ALA A 32 -84.19 23.97 25.79
N ALA A 33 -84.09 25.29 25.97
CA ALA A 33 -83.16 26.14 25.27
C ALA A 33 -81.73 25.60 25.40
N ARG A 34 -81.17 25.09 24.30
CA ARG A 34 -79.73 24.85 24.19
C ARG A 34 -79.07 26.21 24.04
N THR A 35 -78.20 26.55 24.95
CA THR A 35 -77.18 27.58 24.75
C THR A 35 -76.35 27.12 23.55
N THR A 36 -76.67 27.62 22.35
CA THR A 36 -75.86 27.36 21.17
C THR A 36 -74.51 28.01 21.43
N VAL A 37 -73.49 27.22 21.71
CA VAL A 37 -72.11 27.67 21.55
C VAL A 37 -72.02 28.07 20.09
N SER A 38 -71.96 29.36 19.84
CA SER A 38 -71.86 29.91 18.50
C SER A 38 -70.51 29.48 17.94
N THR A 39 -70.55 28.47 17.07
CA THR A 39 -69.36 27.96 16.42
C THR A 39 -69.05 28.74 15.16
N ALA A 40 -67.83 28.60 14.66
CA ALA A 40 -67.33 29.23 13.45
C ALA A 40 -66.58 28.22 12.59
N THR A 41 -66.31 28.60 11.34
CA THR A 41 -65.45 27.83 10.43
C THR A 41 -64.09 28.51 10.30
N VAL A 42 -63.02 27.73 10.40
CA VAL A 42 -61.66 28.19 10.11
C VAL A 42 -61.14 27.40 8.92
N SER A 43 -60.68 28.08 7.88
CA SER A 43 -60.08 27.45 6.70
C SER A 43 -58.79 28.14 6.31
N GLY A 44 -58.01 27.51 5.44
CA GLY A 44 -56.81 28.12 4.88
C GLY A 44 -55.91 27.08 4.26
N ARG A 45 -54.68 27.47 3.96
CA ARG A 45 -53.66 26.59 3.36
C ARG A 45 -52.41 26.50 4.23
N VAL A 46 -51.76 25.34 4.21
CA VAL A 46 -50.46 25.14 4.86
C VAL A 46 -49.40 24.91 3.80
N GLN A 47 -48.30 25.67 3.87
CA GLN A 47 -47.18 25.55 2.95
C GLN A 47 -45.84 25.47 3.68
N ASN A 48 -44.85 24.91 3.00
CA ASN A 48 -43.45 25.03 3.40
C ASN A 48 -42.86 26.28 2.74
N VAL A 49 -42.53 27.28 3.55
CA VAL A 49 -42.07 28.59 3.07
C VAL A 49 -40.73 28.52 2.31
N VAL A 50 -39.91 27.51 2.57
CA VAL A 50 -38.58 27.36 1.94
C VAL A 50 -38.68 26.70 0.57
N THR A 51 -39.54 25.68 0.43
CA THR A 51 -39.74 25.00 -0.85
C THR A 51 -40.83 25.62 -1.72
N GLY A 52 -41.68 26.49 -1.14
CA GLY A 52 -42.85 27.07 -1.78
C GLY A 52 -43.95 26.04 -2.10
N GLN A 53 -43.89 24.85 -1.48
CA GLN A 53 -44.83 23.76 -1.74
C GLN A 53 -45.92 23.72 -0.68
N TYR A 54 -47.17 23.56 -1.12
CA TYR A 54 -48.30 23.24 -0.26
C TYR A 54 -48.15 21.83 0.34
N LEU A 55 -48.48 21.71 1.62
CA LEU A 55 -48.25 20.49 2.40
C LEU A 55 -49.52 19.67 2.51
N ASN A 56 -49.51 18.44 1.97
CA ASN A 56 -50.58 17.46 2.12
C ASN A 56 -50.43 16.65 3.41
N ASN A 57 -51.52 16.39 4.14
CA ASN A 57 -51.53 15.72 5.45
C ASN A 57 -50.78 16.47 6.58
N ALA A 58 -50.72 17.80 6.53
CA ALA A 58 -50.40 18.60 7.70
C ALA A 58 -51.57 18.55 8.69
N ARG A 59 -51.27 18.28 9.96
CA ARG A 59 -52.27 18.16 11.01
C ARG A 59 -52.50 19.53 11.63
N VAL A 60 -53.74 20.01 11.59
CA VAL A 60 -54.18 21.27 12.22
C VAL A 60 -55.13 20.91 13.37
N VAL A 61 -54.79 21.33 14.59
CA VAL A 61 -55.56 21.03 15.80
C VAL A 61 -55.95 22.32 16.49
N VAL A 62 -57.17 22.39 17.00
CA VAL A 62 -57.58 23.47 17.91
C VAL A 62 -57.16 23.08 19.33
N LYS A 63 -56.17 23.77 19.89
CA LYS A 63 -55.59 23.47 21.20
C LYS A 63 -56.64 23.51 22.30
N GLY A 64 -56.76 22.42 23.06
CA GLY A 64 -57.75 22.28 24.13
C GLY A 64 -59.10 21.70 23.71
N THR A 65 -59.25 21.29 22.44
CA THR A 65 -60.42 20.56 21.94
C THR A 65 -60.01 19.32 21.14
N ASP A 66 -60.97 18.47 20.80
CA ASP A 66 -60.74 17.29 19.94
C ASP A 66 -60.87 17.61 18.43
N LEU A 67 -60.99 18.89 18.05
CA LEU A 67 -61.11 19.31 16.66
C LEU A 67 -59.76 19.19 15.93
N VAL A 68 -59.73 18.32 14.92
CA VAL A 68 -58.56 18.05 14.09
C VAL A 68 -58.96 18.06 12.62
N ALA A 69 -58.16 18.72 11.78
CA ALA A 69 -58.24 18.63 10.33
C ALA A 69 -56.88 18.25 9.75
N PHE A 70 -56.89 17.57 8.60
CA PHE A 70 -55.70 17.32 7.80
C PHE A 70 -55.82 18.09 6.49
N THR A 71 -54.71 18.65 6.04
CA THR A 71 -54.67 19.33 4.74
C THR A 71 -54.75 18.34 3.58
N ASP A 72 -55.35 18.76 2.47
CA ASP A 72 -55.41 17.98 1.23
C ASP A 72 -54.18 18.16 0.33
N GLN A 73 -54.20 17.59 -0.89
CA GLN A 73 -53.10 17.70 -1.85
C GLN A 73 -52.76 19.14 -2.28
N SER A 74 -53.70 20.07 -2.13
CA SER A 74 -53.51 21.50 -2.39
C SER A 74 -53.07 22.29 -1.15
N GLY A 75 -52.87 21.60 -0.02
CA GLY A 75 -52.53 22.19 1.27
C GLY A 75 -53.72 22.78 2.02
N THR A 76 -54.94 22.60 1.53
CA THR A 76 -56.14 23.24 2.10
C THR A 76 -56.65 22.47 3.31
N TYR A 77 -56.97 23.17 4.41
CA TYR A 77 -57.66 22.62 5.57
C TYR A 77 -58.98 23.36 5.85
N ARG A 78 -59.89 22.67 6.54
CA ARG A 78 -61.15 23.25 7.03
C ARG A 78 -61.53 22.62 8.36
N LEU A 79 -61.63 23.46 9.38
CA LEU A 79 -62.15 23.13 10.70
C LEU A 79 -63.56 23.72 10.83
N VAL A 80 -64.52 22.87 11.14
CA VAL A 80 -65.89 23.27 11.46
C VAL A 80 -66.10 23.16 12.97
N GLU A 81 -67.13 23.84 13.48
CA GLU A 81 -67.49 23.80 14.90
C GLU A 81 -66.46 24.42 15.86
N VAL A 82 -65.60 25.32 15.36
CA VAL A 82 -64.59 26.00 16.20
C VAL A 82 -65.29 26.94 17.18
N PRO A 83 -65.01 26.85 18.50
CA PRO A 83 -65.59 27.77 19.50
C PRO A 83 -65.23 29.23 19.19
N GLY A 84 -66.21 30.13 19.28
CA GLY A 84 -65.95 31.56 19.13
C GLY A 84 -65.11 32.12 20.29
N GLY A 85 -64.28 33.12 20.00
CA GLY A 85 -63.32 33.74 20.92
C GLY A 85 -61.86 33.51 20.52
N SER A 86 -60.95 33.71 21.47
CA SER A 86 -59.51 33.52 21.26
C SER A 86 -59.16 32.03 21.21
N VAL A 87 -58.67 31.56 20.07
CA VAL A 87 -58.36 30.16 19.79
C VAL A 87 -56.91 30.01 19.36
N VAL A 88 -56.24 28.94 19.78
CA VAL A 88 -54.88 28.61 19.33
C VAL A 88 -54.93 27.40 18.42
N LEU A 89 -54.49 27.57 17.17
CA LEU A 89 -54.24 26.46 16.26
C LEU A 89 -52.82 25.92 16.48
N GLU A 90 -52.70 24.61 16.62
CA GLU A 90 -51.43 23.89 16.61
C GLU A 90 -51.30 23.14 15.29
N VAL A 91 -50.29 23.50 14.51
CA VAL A 91 -50.05 22.90 13.19
C VAL A 91 -48.74 22.13 13.19
N PHE A 92 -48.83 20.87 12.75
CA PHE A 92 -47.72 19.95 12.74
C PHE A 92 -47.59 19.25 11.39
N TYR A 93 -46.36 19.15 10.91
CA TYR A 93 -45.99 18.33 9.77
C TYR A 93 -44.65 17.64 10.08
N THR A 94 -44.55 16.34 9.79
CA THR A 94 -43.36 15.56 10.11
C THR A 94 -42.10 16.16 9.46
N GLY A 95 -41.12 16.50 10.29
CA GLY A 95 -39.85 17.07 9.85
C GLY A 95 -39.86 18.59 9.65
N LEU A 96 -40.93 19.28 10.04
CA LEU A 96 -41.00 20.74 10.20
C LEU A 96 -41.26 21.10 11.67
N ASP A 97 -40.93 22.34 12.03
CA ASP A 97 -41.14 22.84 13.38
C ASP A 97 -42.64 23.14 13.59
N PRO A 98 -43.26 22.66 14.68
CA PRO A 98 -44.67 22.91 14.94
C PRO A 98 -44.91 24.41 15.18
N GLN A 99 -46.03 24.91 14.66
CA GLN A 99 -46.46 26.30 14.88
C GLN A 99 -47.71 26.37 15.74
N GLN A 100 -47.76 27.40 16.60
CA GLN A 100 -48.94 27.78 17.35
C GLN A 100 -49.39 29.17 16.91
N VAL A 101 -50.59 29.26 16.35
CA VAL A 101 -51.17 30.49 15.81
C VAL A 101 -52.36 30.90 16.65
N GLN A 102 -52.34 32.11 17.22
CA GLN A 102 -53.48 32.66 17.94
C GLN A 102 -54.40 33.37 16.96
N LEU A 103 -55.69 33.04 17.01
CA LEU A 103 -56.74 33.60 16.15
C LEU A 103 -57.91 34.08 17.02
N GLU A 104 -58.44 35.25 16.68
CA GLU A 104 -59.71 35.72 17.24
C GLU A 104 -60.85 35.32 16.30
N VAL A 105 -61.69 34.39 16.75
CA VAL A 105 -62.74 33.79 15.93
C VAL A 105 -64.10 34.37 16.29
N THR A 106 -64.72 35.10 15.37
CA THR A 106 -66.06 35.66 15.57
C THR A 106 -67.13 34.56 15.52
N PRO A 107 -67.97 34.40 16.57
CA PRO A 107 -69.19 33.60 16.57
C PRO A 107 -69.99 33.61 15.25
N GLY A 108 -70.24 32.45 14.65
CA GLY A 108 -71.03 32.31 13.41
C GLY A 108 -70.32 32.78 12.13
N GLY A 109 -69.07 33.24 12.23
CA GLY A 109 -68.26 33.68 11.10
C GLY A 109 -67.46 32.55 10.44
N SER A 110 -66.82 32.91 9.33
CA SER A 110 -65.75 32.12 8.71
C SER A 110 -64.50 32.96 8.64
N ILE A 111 -63.35 32.40 9.03
CA ILE A 111 -62.04 33.04 8.91
C ILE A 111 -61.12 32.20 8.02
N GLU A 112 -60.41 32.87 7.12
CA GLU A 112 -59.38 32.26 6.29
C GLU A 112 -58.00 32.65 6.81
N HIS A 113 -57.14 31.67 7.10
CA HIS A 113 -55.79 31.90 7.62
C HIS A 113 -54.79 30.88 7.08
N ASP A 114 -53.82 31.37 6.30
CA ASP A 114 -52.74 30.56 5.74
C ASP A 114 -51.58 30.42 6.75
N ILE A 115 -50.90 29.28 6.72
CA ILE A 115 -49.91 28.89 7.73
C ILE A 115 -48.62 28.46 7.05
N ASP A 116 -47.53 29.13 7.40
CA ASP A 116 -46.20 28.93 6.85
C ASP A 116 -45.34 28.10 7.81
N LEU A 117 -45.03 26.85 7.43
CA LEU A 117 -44.12 26.00 8.19
C LEU A 117 -42.69 26.07 7.64
N THR A 118 -41.72 25.92 8.54
CA THR A 118 -40.29 25.77 8.22
C THR A 118 -39.64 24.81 9.23
N SER A 119 -38.38 24.47 9.02
CA SER A 119 -37.56 23.76 10.00
C SER A 119 -36.25 24.51 10.18
N VAL A 120 -36.03 25.07 11.37
CA VAL A 120 -34.77 25.73 11.74
C VAL A 120 -33.61 24.74 11.67
N ALA A 121 -33.83 23.48 12.09
CA ALA A 121 -32.81 22.45 12.04
C ALA A 121 -32.39 22.08 10.61
N ARG A 122 -33.32 22.13 9.64
CA ARG A 122 -33.05 21.74 8.25
C ARG A 122 -32.66 22.92 7.35
N TYR A 123 -33.25 24.10 7.56
CA TYR A 123 -33.12 25.25 6.66
C TYR A 123 -32.43 26.46 7.31
N GLY A 124 -32.10 26.40 8.61
CA GLY A 124 -31.53 27.52 9.36
C GLY A 124 -32.60 28.56 9.77
N GLN A 125 -32.22 29.54 10.60
CA GLN A 125 -33.13 30.59 11.06
C GLN A 125 -33.49 31.63 9.98
N ASN A 126 -32.72 31.70 8.90
CA ASN A 126 -32.94 32.64 7.82
C ASN A 126 -33.63 31.93 6.65
N THR A 127 -34.77 32.45 6.21
CA THR A 127 -35.55 31.94 5.06
C THR A 127 -34.91 32.19 3.69
N ASN A 128 -33.70 32.76 3.64
CA ASN A 128 -32.99 33.04 2.39
C ASN A 128 -32.00 31.93 2.03
N VAL A 129 -32.09 31.45 0.79
CA VAL A 129 -31.18 30.56 0.02
C VAL A 129 -30.23 29.70 0.86
N VAL A 130 -30.57 28.41 0.97
CA VAL A 130 -29.71 27.38 1.57
C VAL A 130 -28.44 27.21 0.72
N LYS A 131 -27.32 27.75 1.19
CA LYS A 131 -26.00 27.49 0.62
C LYS A 131 -25.51 26.13 1.14
N LEU A 132 -25.56 25.10 0.30
CA LEU A 132 -25.02 23.78 0.63
C LEU A 132 -23.49 23.84 0.76
N ASP A 133 -22.94 23.06 1.69
CA ASP A 133 -21.50 22.83 1.77
C ASP A 133 -21.01 22.11 0.49
N PRO A 134 -19.80 22.44 0.00
CA PRO A 134 -19.25 21.78 -1.18
C PRO A 134 -19.06 20.28 -0.94
N PHE A 135 -19.66 19.45 -1.79
CA PHE A 135 -19.38 18.02 -1.85
C PHE A 135 -18.29 17.76 -2.89
N ALA A 136 -17.25 17.02 -2.52
CA ALA A 136 -16.15 16.66 -3.42
C ALA A 136 -16.38 15.25 -4.00
N VAL A 137 -16.52 15.16 -5.33
CA VAL A 137 -16.47 13.88 -6.04
C VAL A 137 -14.99 13.57 -6.33
N SER A 138 -14.39 12.65 -5.58
CA SER A 138 -13.04 12.16 -5.86
C SER A 138 -13.08 10.84 -6.61
N SER A 139 -12.41 10.75 -7.76
CA SER A 139 -12.04 9.48 -8.38
C SER A 139 -10.62 9.11 -7.94
N SER A 140 -10.45 7.93 -7.34
CA SER A 140 -9.13 7.36 -7.16
C SER A 140 -8.68 6.79 -8.50
N LYS A 141 -7.78 7.48 -9.19
CA LYS A 141 -7.07 6.88 -10.31
C LYS A 141 -6.27 5.69 -9.77
N GLU A 142 -6.46 4.50 -10.34
CA GLU A 142 -5.61 3.36 -10.04
C GLU A 142 -4.17 3.73 -10.40
N THR A 143 -3.36 3.97 -9.38
CA THR A 143 -1.93 4.32 -9.49
C THR A 143 -1.05 3.11 -9.15
N ASP A 144 -1.66 2.00 -8.73
CA ASP A 144 -0.97 0.75 -8.52
C ASP A 144 -0.76 0.04 -9.88
N ILE A 145 0.49 0.08 -10.34
CA ILE A 145 0.92 -0.50 -11.60
C ILE A 145 0.71 -2.02 -11.60
N ALA A 146 0.80 -2.67 -10.43
CA ALA A 146 0.50 -4.09 -10.30
C ALA A 146 -0.99 -4.36 -10.53
N ALA A 147 -1.88 -3.51 -10.00
CA ALA A 147 -3.32 -3.63 -10.24
C ALA A 147 -3.69 -3.42 -11.72
N ILE A 148 -3.09 -2.40 -12.37
CA ILE A 148 -3.26 -2.16 -13.82
C ILE A 148 -2.80 -3.38 -14.62
N ALA A 149 -1.62 -3.93 -14.31
CA ALA A 149 -1.07 -5.10 -14.97
C ALA A 149 -1.97 -6.34 -14.79
N ILE A 150 -2.44 -6.60 -13.56
CA ILE A 150 -3.33 -7.73 -13.26
C ILE A 150 -4.65 -7.59 -14.00
N ASN A 151 -5.22 -6.39 -14.05
CA ASN A 151 -6.48 -6.12 -14.75
C ASN A 151 -6.33 -6.33 -16.26
N GLU A 152 -5.31 -5.76 -16.87
CA GLU A 152 -4.98 -5.93 -18.29
C GLU A 152 -4.79 -7.42 -18.64
N GLN A 153 -4.06 -8.18 -17.80
CA GLN A 153 -3.89 -9.62 -17.98
C GLN A 153 -5.21 -10.38 -17.83
N ARG A 154 -6.06 -10.04 -16.85
CA ARG A 154 -7.32 -10.72 -16.57
C ARG A 154 -8.34 -10.57 -17.69
N PHE A 155 -8.35 -9.40 -18.33
CA PHE A 155 -9.29 -9.08 -19.41
C PHE A 155 -8.68 -9.26 -20.82
N ALA A 156 -7.45 -9.76 -20.92
CA ALA A 156 -6.84 -10.07 -22.20
C ALA A 156 -7.61 -11.20 -22.93
N PRO A 157 -7.95 -11.04 -24.22
CA PRO A 157 -8.65 -12.07 -25.00
C PRO A 157 -7.76 -13.24 -25.42
N ASN A 158 -6.46 -13.17 -25.13
CA ASN A 158 -5.44 -14.14 -25.49
C ASN A 158 -4.52 -14.46 -24.28
N ILE A 159 -3.63 -15.46 -24.43
CA ILE A 159 -2.66 -15.80 -23.39
C ILE A 159 -1.57 -14.72 -23.35
N LYS A 160 -1.78 -13.73 -22.48
CA LYS A 160 -0.89 -12.60 -22.22
C LYS A 160 -0.42 -12.66 -20.77
N ASN A 161 0.88 -12.51 -20.53
CA ASN A 161 1.38 -12.15 -19.21
C ASN A 161 1.56 -10.64 -19.17
N VAL A 162 1.02 -9.97 -18.17
CA VAL A 162 1.29 -8.55 -17.95
C VAL A 162 1.85 -8.38 -16.56
N THR A 163 3.05 -7.84 -16.46
CA THR A 163 3.75 -7.74 -15.18
C THR A 163 4.35 -6.37 -15.00
N ALA A 164 4.05 -5.76 -13.86
CA ALA A 164 4.66 -4.51 -13.43
C ALA A 164 6.16 -4.72 -13.18
N THR A 165 6.98 -3.74 -13.58
CA THR A 165 8.45 -3.85 -13.47
C THR A 165 8.96 -3.91 -12.03
N ASP A 166 8.16 -3.46 -11.06
CA ASP A 166 8.45 -3.50 -9.63
C ASP A 166 7.92 -4.76 -8.92
N ALA A 167 7.18 -5.63 -9.61
CA ALA A 167 6.57 -6.82 -9.02
C ALA A 167 7.60 -7.85 -8.49
N TYR A 168 8.81 -7.88 -9.05
CA TYR A 168 9.88 -8.83 -8.67
C TYR A 168 11.02 -8.19 -7.88
N GLY A 169 10.84 -6.95 -7.39
CA GLY A 169 11.88 -6.20 -6.69
C GLY A 169 12.92 -5.59 -7.63
N ASP A 170 14.14 -5.37 -7.13
CA ASP A 170 15.20 -4.73 -7.91
C ASP A 170 15.82 -5.71 -8.91
N VAL A 171 15.67 -5.42 -10.20
CA VAL A 171 16.25 -6.23 -11.28
C VAL A 171 17.68 -5.76 -11.49
N MET A 172 18.61 -6.52 -10.90
CA MET A 172 20.05 -6.27 -11.01
C MET A 172 20.47 -6.26 -12.50
N GLY A 173 21.29 -5.28 -12.89
CA GLY A 173 21.81 -5.13 -14.26
C GLY A 173 21.10 -4.07 -15.12
N GLY A 174 19.94 -3.54 -14.69
CA GLY A 174 19.25 -2.43 -15.39
C GLY A 174 18.70 -2.77 -16.78
N ASN A 175 18.88 -4.02 -17.22
CA ASN A 175 18.48 -4.57 -18.51
C ASN A 175 17.10 -5.24 -18.40
N VAL A 176 16.18 -4.97 -19.32
CA VAL A 176 14.85 -5.62 -19.34
C VAL A 176 14.93 -7.13 -19.56
N GLY A 177 16.00 -7.65 -20.18
CA GLY A 177 16.26 -9.08 -20.33
C GLY A 177 16.33 -9.84 -19.01
N GLU A 178 16.93 -9.22 -17.99
CA GLU A 178 17.05 -9.78 -16.64
C GLU A 178 15.71 -9.89 -15.92
N PHE A 179 14.74 -9.06 -16.30
CA PHE A 179 13.37 -9.16 -15.83
C PHE A 179 12.58 -10.21 -16.62
N LEU A 180 12.74 -10.21 -17.95
CA LEU A 180 12.05 -11.14 -18.84
C LEU A 180 12.31 -12.60 -18.51
N LYS A 181 13.53 -12.97 -18.06
CA LYS A 181 13.86 -14.35 -17.64
C LYS A 181 13.00 -14.88 -16.48
N LEU A 182 12.37 -13.99 -15.71
CA LEU A 182 11.51 -14.33 -14.59
C LEU A 182 10.07 -14.63 -15.04
N LEU A 183 9.71 -14.27 -16.27
CA LEU A 183 8.36 -14.45 -16.79
C LEU A 183 8.15 -15.88 -17.32
N PRO A 184 7.01 -16.52 -17.01
CA PRO A 184 6.79 -17.90 -17.41
C PRO A 184 6.62 -18.00 -18.93
N GLY A 185 7.31 -18.97 -19.55
CA GLY A 185 7.29 -19.19 -21.00
C GLY A 185 8.29 -18.32 -21.78
N VAL A 186 9.18 -17.63 -21.06
CA VAL A 186 10.29 -16.86 -21.59
C VAL A 186 11.59 -17.61 -21.32
N PHE A 187 12.41 -17.78 -22.35
CA PHE A 187 13.71 -18.44 -22.28
C PHE A 187 14.80 -17.47 -22.73
N TRP A 188 16.02 -17.68 -22.25
CA TRP A 188 17.18 -16.89 -22.62
C TRP A 188 18.32 -17.83 -23.00
N ALA A 189 19.18 -17.39 -23.92
CA ALA A 189 20.38 -18.13 -24.31
C ALA A 189 21.59 -17.58 -23.56
N ASP A 190 22.38 -18.47 -22.96
CA ASP A 190 23.67 -18.09 -22.39
C ASP A 190 24.65 -17.78 -23.52
N THR A 191 24.99 -16.50 -23.64
CA THR A 191 25.91 -15.98 -24.66
C THR A 191 27.32 -15.76 -24.09
N GLY A 192 27.59 -16.25 -22.87
CA GLY A 192 28.86 -16.03 -22.16
C GLY A 192 29.05 -14.59 -21.67
N GLN A 193 28.00 -13.76 -21.79
CA GLN A 193 27.96 -12.40 -21.25
C GLN A 193 27.28 -12.40 -19.88
N PRO A 194 27.66 -11.47 -18.97
CA PRO A 194 27.08 -11.41 -17.63
C PRO A 194 25.58 -11.04 -17.63
N ASP A 195 25.10 -10.38 -18.69
CA ASP A 195 23.70 -9.93 -18.83
C ASP A 195 22.98 -10.64 -19.98
N VAL A 196 21.66 -10.85 -19.83
CA VAL A 196 20.79 -11.43 -20.86
C VAL A 196 20.74 -10.54 -22.12
N GLN A 197 21.24 -11.07 -23.24
CA GLN A 197 21.26 -10.35 -24.53
C GLN A 197 20.04 -10.63 -25.40
N GLU A 198 19.55 -11.87 -25.37
CA GLU A 198 18.48 -12.36 -26.24
C GLU A 198 17.48 -13.17 -25.45
N VAL A 199 16.22 -13.06 -25.85
CA VAL A 199 15.10 -13.70 -25.20
C VAL A 199 14.23 -14.35 -26.27
N SER A 200 13.74 -15.55 -25.99
CA SER A 200 12.76 -16.24 -26.82
C SER A 200 11.50 -16.60 -26.04
N VAL A 201 10.38 -16.68 -26.76
CA VAL A 201 9.08 -17.03 -26.20
C VAL A 201 8.70 -18.43 -26.66
N ARG A 202 8.23 -19.28 -25.74
CA ARG A 202 7.74 -20.64 -26.00
C ARG A 202 8.71 -21.59 -26.73
N GLY A 203 10.02 -21.36 -26.62
CA GLY A 203 11.03 -22.23 -27.23
C GLY A 203 11.23 -22.05 -28.74
N PHE A 204 10.57 -21.06 -29.35
CA PHE A 204 10.91 -20.61 -30.69
C PHE A 204 12.28 -19.90 -30.69
N ALA A 205 12.91 -19.75 -31.85
CA ALA A 205 14.14 -18.98 -31.96
C ALA A 205 13.89 -17.49 -31.61
N ALA A 206 14.88 -16.82 -31.00
CA ALA A 206 14.77 -15.42 -30.57
C ALA A 206 14.42 -14.47 -31.72
N GLN A 207 14.79 -14.80 -32.97
CA GLN A 207 14.47 -13.98 -34.14
C GLN A 207 12.98 -13.99 -34.53
N MET A 208 12.19 -14.93 -34.01
CA MET A 208 10.74 -15.04 -34.26
C MET A 208 9.89 -14.36 -33.17
N THR A 209 10.53 -13.74 -32.18
CA THR A 209 9.87 -12.94 -31.15
C THR A 209 9.96 -11.47 -31.54
N SER A 210 8.83 -10.79 -31.69
CA SER A 210 8.82 -9.35 -31.96
C SER A 210 8.87 -8.54 -30.66
N PHE A 211 9.62 -7.43 -30.68
CA PHE A 211 9.74 -6.51 -29.55
C PHE A 211 9.19 -5.14 -29.93
N SER A 212 8.39 -4.56 -29.05
CA SER A 212 7.85 -3.21 -29.20
C SER A 212 7.95 -2.41 -27.91
N VAL A 213 8.01 -1.08 -28.03
CA VAL A 213 7.82 -0.13 -26.93
C VAL A 213 6.59 0.72 -27.23
N ASP A 214 5.62 0.75 -26.31
CA ASP A 214 4.36 1.48 -26.50
C ASP A 214 3.65 1.14 -27.82
N GLY A 215 3.76 -0.12 -28.26
CA GLY A 215 3.21 -0.62 -29.53
C GLY A 215 4.05 -0.31 -30.78
N ALA A 216 5.08 0.53 -30.69
CA ALA A 216 6.03 0.77 -31.77
C ALA A 216 7.11 -0.32 -31.79
N GLN A 217 7.23 -1.05 -32.91
CA GLN A 217 8.20 -2.13 -33.05
C GLN A 217 9.63 -1.58 -33.06
N LEU A 218 10.51 -2.19 -32.27
CA LEU A 218 11.91 -1.82 -32.19
C LEU A 218 12.71 -2.50 -33.30
N ALA A 219 13.61 -1.74 -33.92
CA ALA A 219 14.57 -2.27 -34.87
C ALA A 219 15.73 -2.96 -34.13
N SER A 220 16.16 -4.12 -34.63
CA SER A 220 17.39 -4.75 -34.16
C SER A 220 18.60 -4.18 -34.92
N SER A 221 19.64 -3.78 -34.20
CA SER A 221 20.93 -3.39 -34.76
C SER A 221 22.04 -4.19 -34.07
N PRO A 222 22.23 -5.47 -34.46
CA PRO A 222 23.29 -6.28 -33.89
C PRO A 222 24.65 -5.80 -34.41
N THR A 223 25.56 -5.45 -33.50
CA THR A 223 26.90 -4.94 -33.85
C THR A 223 27.87 -6.05 -34.29
N THR A 224 27.56 -7.32 -33.99
CA THR A 224 28.50 -8.46 -34.12
C THR A 224 27.87 -9.77 -34.62
N SER A 225 26.57 -9.81 -34.94
CA SER A 225 25.87 -11.03 -35.38
C SER A 225 25.10 -10.83 -36.69
N THR A 226 25.09 -11.85 -37.55
CA THR A 226 24.25 -11.91 -38.77
C THR A 226 22.80 -12.31 -38.48
N GLN A 227 22.46 -12.57 -37.21
CA GLN A 227 21.11 -12.94 -36.79
C GLN A 227 20.24 -11.70 -36.59
N ARG A 228 18.95 -11.81 -36.97
CA ARG A 228 17.96 -10.73 -36.82
C ARG A 228 17.32 -10.65 -35.42
N ALA A 229 17.93 -11.28 -34.41
CA ALA A 229 17.44 -11.25 -33.04
C ALA A 229 17.52 -9.82 -32.46
N PHE A 230 16.50 -9.41 -31.72
CA PHE A 230 16.51 -8.14 -31.01
C PHE A 230 17.35 -8.23 -29.73
N GLN A 231 18.26 -7.29 -29.53
CA GLN A 231 19.10 -7.23 -28.33
C GLN A 231 18.38 -6.46 -27.22
N VAL A 232 17.86 -7.18 -26.22
CA VAL A 232 17.05 -6.59 -25.15
C VAL A 232 17.80 -5.57 -24.29
N ARG A 233 19.14 -5.63 -24.29
CA ARG A 233 20.02 -4.66 -23.61
C ARG A 233 19.78 -3.21 -24.03
N GLN A 234 19.24 -2.95 -25.22
CA GLN A 234 19.02 -1.59 -25.72
C GLN A 234 17.91 -0.85 -24.97
N VAL A 235 17.09 -1.55 -24.17
CA VAL A 235 16.00 -0.95 -23.40
C VAL A 235 16.30 -1.02 -21.91
N ALA A 236 16.36 0.16 -21.27
CA ALA A 236 16.53 0.26 -19.83
C ALA A 236 15.22 -0.07 -19.11
N ILE A 237 15.28 -0.97 -18.11
CA ILE A 237 14.08 -1.32 -17.33
C ILE A 237 13.53 -0.11 -16.54
N ASN A 238 14.40 0.85 -16.21
CA ASN A 238 14.04 2.03 -15.42
C ASN A 238 13.04 2.96 -16.12
N SER A 239 12.94 2.93 -17.45
CA SER A 239 11.95 3.70 -18.21
C SER A 239 10.63 2.96 -18.42
N LEU A 240 10.52 1.70 -18.01
CA LEU A 240 9.35 0.85 -18.24
C LEU A 240 8.44 0.79 -17.01
N SER A 241 7.14 0.83 -17.23
CA SER A 241 6.11 0.67 -16.20
C SER A 241 5.76 -0.80 -16.02
N ARG A 242 5.42 -1.47 -17.13
CA ARG A 242 5.08 -2.89 -17.19
C ARG A 242 5.58 -3.51 -18.49
N VAL A 243 5.67 -4.83 -18.50
CA VAL A 243 5.97 -5.61 -19.70
C VAL A 243 4.83 -6.56 -19.97
N GLU A 244 4.45 -6.64 -21.24
CA GLU A 244 3.34 -7.41 -21.77
C GLU A 244 3.90 -8.48 -22.72
N VAL A 245 3.90 -9.73 -22.27
CA VAL A 245 4.35 -10.87 -23.08
C VAL A 245 3.14 -11.60 -23.62
N THR A 246 2.87 -11.38 -24.90
CA THR A 246 1.83 -12.07 -25.65
C THR A 246 2.39 -13.37 -26.20
N LYS A 247 1.84 -14.49 -25.76
CA LYS A 247 2.32 -15.82 -26.18
C LYS A 247 1.51 -16.40 -27.34
N VAL A 248 0.26 -15.97 -27.47
CA VAL A 248 -0.65 -16.36 -28.55
C VAL A 248 -1.02 -15.10 -29.32
N PRO A 249 -0.65 -14.99 -30.61
CA PRO A 249 -1.06 -13.87 -31.43
C PRO A 249 -2.58 -13.88 -31.60
N THR A 250 -3.20 -12.70 -31.58
CA THR A 250 -4.59 -12.50 -32.00
C THR A 250 -4.66 -12.38 -33.53
N PRO A 251 -5.84 -12.53 -34.15
CA PRO A 251 -6.00 -12.25 -35.59
C PRO A 251 -5.57 -10.82 -36.01
N SER A 252 -5.57 -9.88 -35.08
CA SER A 252 -5.10 -8.50 -35.26
C SER A 252 -3.59 -8.31 -35.06
N SER A 253 -2.87 -9.35 -34.63
CA SER A 253 -1.41 -9.30 -34.44
C SER A 253 -0.69 -9.35 -35.78
N ARG A 254 0.51 -8.75 -35.85
CA ARG A 254 1.35 -8.78 -37.06
C ARG A 254 1.82 -10.21 -37.36
N ALA A 255 1.98 -10.51 -38.64
CA ALA A 255 2.33 -11.85 -39.13
C ALA A 255 3.79 -12.27 -38.84
N ASP A 256 4.62 -11.37 -38.30
CA ASP A 256 6.03 -11.59 -38.00
C ASP A 256 6.28 -12.12 -36.57
N SER A 257 5.23 -12.29 -35.75
CA SER A 257 5.34 -12.70 -34.34
C SER A 257 4.93 -14.17 -34.09
N MET A 258 5.50 -15.12 -34.84
CA MET A 258 5.17 -16.55 -34.69
C MET A 258 5.42 -17.10 -33.28
N ALA A 259 6.46 -16.60 -32.58
CA ALA A 259 6.77 -17.00 -31.20
C ALA A 259 5.87 -16.32 -30.16
N GLY A 260 5.16 -15.26 -30.56
CA GLY A 260 4.59 -14.25 -29.68
C GLY A 260 5.32 -12.91 -29.79
N SER A 261 4.89 -11.95 -28.98
CA SER A 261 5.43 -10.59 -28.96
C SER A 261 5.63 -10.10 -27.53
N VAL A 262 6.64 -9.26 -27.35
CA VAL A 262 6.94 -8.57 -26.10
C VAL A 262 6.72 -7.09 -26.32
N ASN A 263 5.70 -6.53 -25.66
CA ASN A 263 5.45 -5.11 -25.63
C ASN A 263 5.88 -4.52 -24.28
N MET A 264 6.75 -3.52 -24.34
CA MET A 264 7.26 -2.81 -23.17
C MET A 264 6.52 -1.48 -23.07
N VAL A 265 5.80 -1.26 -21.98
CA VAL A 265 5.04 -0.02 -21.79
C VAL A 265 5.89 0.94 -20.98
N SER A 266 6.15 2.13 -21.53
CA SER A 266 6.94 3.15 -20.87
C SER A 266 6.20 3.77 -19.67
N LYS A 267 6.95 4.36 -18.75
CA LYS A 267 6.37 5.11 -17.63
C LYS A 267 5.71 6.38 -18.16
N SER A 268 4.42 6.52 -17.88
CA SER A 268 3.69 7.74 -18.18
C SER A 268 3.54 8.65 -16.95
N ALA A 269 3.54 9.96 -17.17
CA ALA A 269 3.27 10.97 -16.13
C ALA A 269 1.86 10.80 -15.51
N PHE A 270 0.96 10.12 -16.22
CA PHE A 270 -0.41 9.89 -15.79
C PHE A 270 -0.58 8.69 -14.86
N GLU A 271 0.42 7.81 -14.72
CA GLU A 271 0.36 6.61 -13.87
C GLU A 271 0.75 6.90 -12.41
N ARG A 272 1.16 8.12 -12.07
CA ARG A 272 1.60 8.50 -10.72
C ARG A 272 1.10 9.88 -10.33
N SER A 273 0.82 10.08 -9.05
CA SER A 273 0.39 11.36 -8.48
C SER A 273 1.55 12.26 -8.01
N GLN A 274 2.78 11.72 -7.93
CA GLN A 274 3.95 12.43 -7.42
C GLN A 274 5.20 12.15 -8.28
N ALA A 275 6.13 13.10 -8.27
CA ALA A 275 7.45 12.94 -8.90
C ALA A 275 8.28 11.88 -8.16
N GLN A 276 8.96 11.02 -8.91
CA GLN A 276 9.83 9.97 -8.35
C GLN A 276 11.23 10.07 -8.96
N LEU A 277 12.25 10.21 -8.11
CA LEU A 277 13.65 10.05 -8.48
C LEU A 277 14.10 8.63 -8.14
N ARG A 278 14.53 7.87 -9.15
CA ARG A 278 15.21 6.58 -8.95
C ARG A 278 16.65 6.71 -9.44
N TYR A 279 17.58 6.29 -8.61
CA TYR A 279 19.00 6.22 -8.94
C TYR A 279 19.48 4.79 -8.67
N SER A 280 20.38 4.30 -9.51
CA SER A 280 21.07 3.03 -9.30
C SER A 280 22.55 3.32 -9.15
N VAL A 281 23.15 2.84 -8.07
CA VAL A 281 24.59 2.98 -7.80
C VAL A 281 25.21 1.60 -7.86
N SER A 282 26.11 1.39 -8.83
CA SER A 282 26.95 0.21 -8.85
C SER A 282 28.06 0.39 -7.81
N CYS A 283 27.95 -0.32 -6.70
CA CYS A 283 28.97 -0.31 -5.65
C CYS A 283 30.00 -1.42 -5.90
N LEU A 284 31.28 -1.13 -5.68
CA LEU A 284 32.29 -2.17 -5.55
C LEU A 284 32.10 -2.86 -4.20
N HIS A 285 31.95 -4.18 -4.22
CA HIS A 285 31.76 -4.95 -3.00
C HIS A 285 33.10 -5.42 -2.41
N ALA A 286 33.13 -5.53 -1.08
CA ALA A 286 34.20 -6.17 -0.32
C ALA A 286 33.60 -7.16 0.67
N LEU A 287 34.25 -8.29 0.90
CA LEU A 287 33.80 -9.29 1.85
C LEU A 287 34.52 -9.13 3.19
N CYS A 288 33.77 -9.27 4.28
CA CYS A 288 34.31 -9.17 5.64
C CYS A 288 35.10 -10.43 5.99
N ASN A 289 36.42 -10.32 6.12
CA ASN A 289 37.25 -11.48 6.43
C ASN A 289 37.03 -12.01 7.85
N ALA A 290 36.45 -11.25 8.79
CA ALA A 290 36.08 -11.78 10.11
C ALA A 290 35.08 -12.95 10.00
N HIS A 291 34.20 -12.94 9.00
CA HIS A 291 33.25 -14.03 8.75
C HIS A 291 33.95 -15.23 8.12
N HIS A 292 34.84 -14.98 7.16
CA HIS A 292 35.67 -16.02 6.57
C HIS A 292 36.54 -16.71 7.62
N LEU A 293 37.18 -15.98 8.53
CA LEU A 293 38.01 -16.58 9.57
C LEU A 293 37.21 -17.52 10.49
N ARG A 294 35.99 -17.14 10.90
CA ARG A 294 35.12 -18.02 11.70
C ARG A 294 34.70 -19.28 10.95
N GLU A 295 34.33 -19.13 9.69
CA GLU A 295 33.93 -20.27 8.86
C GLU A 295 35.12 -21.19 8.52
N LEU A 296 36.31 -20.62 8.31
CA LEU A 296 37.55 -21.36 8.09
C LEU A 296 37.98 -22.12 9.35
N THR A 297 37.86 -21.50 10.52
CA THR A 297 38.11 -22.16 11.81
C THR A 297 37.19 -23.37 11.98
N ARG A 298 35.89 -23.18 11.72
CA ARG A 298 34.91 -24.27 11.77
C ARG A 298 35.18 -25.37 10.74
N ALA A 299 35.60 -25.01 9.53
CA ALA A 299 35.95 -25.99 8.50
C ALA A 299 37.17 -26.83 8.90
N TRP A 300 38.13 -26.22 9.60
CA TRP A 300 39.28 -26.92 10.14
C TRP A 300 38.91 -27.81 11.35
N GLU A 301 38.28 -27.23 12.37
CA GLU A 301 37.99 -27.89 13.65
C GLU A 301 36.91 -28.99 13.53
N ASP A 302 35.83 -28.74 12.79
CA ASP A 302 34.71 -29.68 12.68
C ASP A 302 34.89 -30.64 11.49
N ASP A 303 35.29 -30.10 10.33
CA ASP A 303 35.30 -30.86 9.06
C ASP A 303 36.71 -31.39 8.70
N GLY A 304 37.73 -31.12 9.53
CA GLY A 304 39.11 -31.60 9.36
C GLY A 304 39.85 -31.02 8.14
N GLN A 305 39.40 -29.88 7.60
CA GLN A 305 39.87 -29.35 6.32
C GLN A 305 41.19 -28.56 6.48
N HIS A 306 42.32 -29.17 6.14
CA HIS A 306 43.66 -28.58 6.24
C HIS A 306 43.86 -27.36 5.32
N TRP A 307 43.20 -27.32 4.16
CA TRP A 307 43.25 -26.12 3.32
C TRP A 307 42.67 -24.89 4.03
N ALA A 308 41.69 -25.08 4.92
CA ALA A 308 41.02 -24.00 5.62
C ALA A 308 41.95 -23.35 6.67
N GLU A 309 42.70 -24.17 7.41
CA GLU A 309 43.74 -23.70 8.35
C GLU A 309 44.80 -22.86 7.62
N LYS A 310 45.32 -23.36 6.49
CA LYS A 310 46.32 -22.65 5.68
C LYS A 310 45.77 -21.35 5.12
N MET A 311 44.51 -21.34 4.68
CA MET A 311 43.84 -20.15 4.18
C MET A 311 43.64 -19.12 5.29
N HIS A 312 43.24 -19.57 6.48
CA HIS A 312 43.09 -18.72 7.67
C HIS A 312 44.40 -18.01 8.02
N ALA A 313 45.49 -18.76 8.11
CA ALA A 313 46.82 -18.21 8.37
C ALA A 313 47.26 -17.21 7.29
N LEU A 314 47.03 -17.53 6.00
CA LEU A 314 47.37 -16.63 4.90
C LEU A 314 46.60 -15.31 4.96
N LEU A 315 45.29 -15.33 5.26
CA LEU A 315 44.50 -14.11 5.36
C LEU A 315 44.99 -13.18 6.48
N LEU A 316 45.41 -13.74 7.62
CA LEU A 316 46.02 -12.98 8.71
C LEU A 316 47.39 -12.42 8.34
N GLU A 317 48.21 -13.18 7.62
CA GLU A 317 49.49 -12.70 7.10
C GLU A 317 49.32 -11.51 6.15
N ILE A 318 48.35 -11.60 5.23
CA ILE A 318 48.03 -10.51 4.28
C ILE A 318 47.54 -9.27 5.04
N LYS A 319 46.70 -9.45 6.07
CA LYS A 319 46.23 -8.36 6.93
C LYS A 319 47.41 -7.64 7.59
N ASP A 320 48.34 -8.39 8.18
CA ASP A 320 49.49 -7.81 8.89
C ASP A 320 50.44 -7.09 7.91
N ALA A 321 50.69 -7.68 6.73
CA ALA A 321 51.48 -7.05 5.68
C ALA A 321 50.84 -5.75 5.18
N THR A 322 49.53 -5.75 4.95
CA THR A 322 48.77 -4.57 4.52
C THR A 322 48.80 -3.47 5.58
N THR A 323 48.68 -3.84 6.85
CA THR A 323 48.72 -2.89 7.97
C THR A 323 50.10 -2.24 8.09
N LYS A 324 51.18 -3.03 7.98
CA LYS A 324 52.56 -2.54 7.98
C LYS A 324 52.87 -1.63 6.79
N ALA A 325 52.27 -1.91 5.63
CA ALA A 325 52.40 -1.08 4.43
C ALA A 325 51.53 0.18 4.43
N GLY A 326 50.85 0.52 5.54
CA GLY A 326 50.04 1.74 5.65
C GLY A 326 48.67 1.64 4.95
N GLY A 327 48.14 0.43 4.81
CA GLY A 327 46.80 0.15 4.30
C GLY A 327 46.73 -0.35 2.85
N ARG A 328 47.86 -0.50 2.17
CA ARG A 328 47.92 -1.09 0.82
C ARG A 328 49.28 -1.72 0.56
N VAL A 329 49.31 -2.97 0.09
CA VAL A 329 50.56 -3.63 -0.31
C VAL A 329 50.96 -3.25 -1.74
N THR A 330 52.22 -3.48 -2.11
CA THR A 330 52.70 -3.25 -3.47
C THR A 330 52.09 -4.25 -4.46
N GLU A 331 52.06 -3.91 -5.74
CA GLU A 331 51.51 -4.79 -6.79
C GLU A 331 52.26 -6.13 -6.86
N ARG A 332 53.57 -6.12 -6.58
CA ARG A 332 54.40 -7.33 -6.55
C ARG A 332 54.00 -8.26 -5.40
N GLU A 333 53.79 -7.71 -4.20
CA GLU A 333 53.32 -8.45 -3.03
C GLU A 333 51.89 -8.98 -3.24
N ALA A 334 50.99 -8.14 -3.76
CA ALA A 334 49.62 -8.53 -4.09
C ALA A 334 49.58 -9.74 -5.03
N LYS A 335 50.40 -9.75 -6.10
CA LYS A 335 50.51 -10.90 -7.02
C LYS A 335 51.03 -12.16 -6.32
N SER A 336 52.03 -12.02 -5.44
CA SER A 336 52.57 -13.14 -4.66
C SER A 336 51.50 -13.75 -3.73
N PHE A 337 50.75 -12.91 -3.01
CA PHE A 337 49.66 -13.36 -2.14
C PHE A 337 48.54 -14.03 -2.92
N ARG A 338 48.12 -13.49 -4.07
CA ARG A 338 47.11 -14.14 -4.94
C ARG A 338 47.57 -15.51 -5.43
N SER A 339 48.84 -15.66 -5.78
CA SER A 339 49.40 -16.96 -6.19
C SER A 339 49.31 -18.00 -5.07
N ARG A 340 49.73 -17.62 -3.85
CA ARG A 340 49.63 -18.48 -2.66
C ARG A 340 48.18 -18.82 -2.32
N TYR A 341 47.29 -17.83 -2.39
CA TYR A 341 45.86 -17.99 -2.18
C TYR A 341 45.25 -19.02 -3.14
N ARG A 342 45.51 -18.88 -4.44
CA ARG A 342 45.03 -19.83 -5.47
C ARG A 342 45.60 -21.24 -5.31
N ASN A 343 46.86 -21.36 -4.87
CA ASN A 343 47.47 -22.65 -4.58
C ASN A 343 46.74 -23.38 -3.43
N ILE A 344 46.41 -22.65 -2.35
CA ILE A 344 45.63 -23.20 -1.24
C ILE A 344 44.24 -23.63 -1.72
N LEU A 345 43.55 -22.80 -2.52
CA LEU A 345 42.25 -23.17 -3.08
C LEU A 345 42.33 -24.43 -3.96
N THR A 346 43.38 -24.57 -4.76
CA THR A 346 43.60 -25.76 -5.60
C THR A 346 43.78 -27.02 -4.75
N ARG A 347 44.45 -26.91 -3.60
CA ARG A 347 44.55 -28.03 -2.63
C ARG A 347 43.20 -28.31 -1.99
N GLY A 348 42.44 -27.26 -1.65
CA GLY A 348 41.07 -27.40 -1.14
C GLY A 348 40.12 -28.07 -2.12
N ASP A 349 40.26 -27.84 -3.43
CA ASP A 349 39.48 -28.52 -4.46
C ASP A 349 39.74 -30.04 -4.49
N ARG A 350 40.94 -30.49 -4.08
CA ARG A 350 41.28 -31.92 -3.95
C ARG A 350 40.78 -32.53 -2.64
N GLU A 351 40.86 -31.76 -1.55
CA GLU A 351 40.47 -32.19 -0.21
C GLU A 351 38.94 -32.18 -0.01
N CYS A 352 38.25 -31.26 -0.68
CA CYS A 352 36.81 -31.10 -0.65
C CYS A 352 36.26 -31.08 -2.09
N PRO A 353 36.18 -32.25 -2.76
CA PRO A 353 35.73 -32.31 -4.14
C PRO A 353 34.26 -31.90 -4.27
N PRO A 354 33.84 -31.36 -5.43
CA PRO A 354 32.44 -31.10 -5.70
C PRO A 354 31.63 -32.42 -5.76
N PRO A 355 30.34 -32.39 -5.38
CA PRO A 355 29.50 -33.59 -5.43
C PRO A 355 29.34 -34.08 -6.89
N GLU A 356 29.44 -35.39 -7.11
CA GLU A 356 29.43 -35.98 -8.45
C GLU A 356 28.01 -36.17 -9.01
N PRO A 357 27.80 -36.05 -10.33
CA PRO A 357 26.48 -36.25 -10.96
C PRO A 357 25.82 -37.60 -10.67
N LYS A 358 26.59 -38.62 -10.28
CA LYS A 358 26.09 -39.95 -9.92
C LYS A 358 25.33 -39.95 -8.58
N ASP A 359 25.61 -39.00 -7.70
CA ASP A 359 24.97 -38.85 -6.39
C ASP A 359 23.69 -38.01 -6.45
N ARG A 360 23.14 -37.81 -7.66
CA ARG A 360 22.03 -36.88 -7.86
C ARG A 360 20.71 -37.48 -7.35
N PRO A 361 19.99 -36.81 -6.43
CA PRO A 361 18.66 -37.25 -6.04
C PRO A 361 17.69 -37.12 -7.23
N ALA A 362 16.65 -37.97 -7.28
CA ALA A 362 15.69 -38.04 -8.38
C ALA A 362 14.84 -36.76 -8.62
N ARG A 363 15.04 -35.69 -7.84
CA ARG A 363 14.33 -34.42 -7.97
C ARG A 363 15.16 -33.41 -8.77
N PRO A 364 14.54 -32.63 -9.67
CA PRO A 364 15.25 -31.57 -10.40
C PRO A 364 15.74 -30.48 -9.43
N GLY A 365 17.03 -30.14 -9.49
CA GLY A 365 17.64 -29.12 -8.64
C GLY A 365 19.18 -29.14 -8.62
N ARG A 366 19.78 -28.10 -8.02
CA ARG A 366 21.23 -28.01 -7.75
C ARG A 366 21.59 -28.97 -6.62
N MET A 367 22.65 -29.77 -6.80
CA MET A 367 23.14 -30.69 -5.77
C MET A 367 23.60 -29.92 -4.52
N ALA A 368 23.21 -30.44 -3.36
CA ALA A 368 23.63 -29.91 -2.08
C ALA A 368 25.16 -30.03 -1.94
N ARG A 369 25.79 -28.97 -1.45
CA ARG A 369 27.22 -28.90 -1.16
C ARG A 369 27.41 -28.90 0.36
N THR A 370 28.53 -29.44 0.84
CA THR A 370 28.93 -29.27 2.24
C THR A 370 29.19 -27.79 2.54
N LYS A 371 29.11 -27.42 3.82
CA LYS A 371 29.42 -26.05 4.26
C LYS A 371 30.83 -25.64 3.84
N SER A 372 31.82 -26.52 4.04
CA SER A 372 33.21 -26.31 3.62
C SER A 372 33.37 -26.16 2.10
N ARG A 373 32.64 -26.94 1.29
CA ARG A 373 32.63 -26.76 -0.17
C ARG A 373 32.05 -25.43 -0.59
N ASN A 374 30.94 -25.01 0.02
CA ASN A 374 30.35 -23.69 -0.25
C ASN A 374 31.31 -22.55 0.10
N LEU A 375 32.02 -22.65 1.23
CA LEU A 375 33.04 -21.69 1.63
C LEU A 375 34.19 -21.62 0.60
N LEU A 376 34.71 -22.77 0.19
CA LEU A 376 35.77 -22.87 -0.81
C LEU A 376 35.38 -22.23 -2.14
N GLU A 377 34.18 -22.57 -2.65
CA GLU A 377 33.67 -22.00 -3.90
C GLU A 377 33.45 -20.48 -3.77
N ARG A 378 32.98 -20.00 -2.62
CA ARG A 378 32.81 -18.56 -2.38
C ARG A 378 34.15 -17.83 -2.36
N LEU A 379 35.16 -18.36 -1.67
CA LEU A 379 36.51 -17.79 -1.63
C LEU A 379 37.18 -17.77 -3.02
N ARG A 380 36.85 -18.74 -3.88
CA ARG A 380 37.33 -18.79 -5.27
C ARG A 380 36.60 -17.80 -6.17
N ASN A 381 35.27 -17.81 -6.14
CA ASN A 381 34.45 -16.99 -7.05
C ASN A 381 34.54 -15.50 -6.70
N PHE A 382 34.78 -15.16 -5.44
CA PHE A 382 34.88 -13.79 -4.94
C PHE A 382 36.29 -13.46 -4.44
N GLU A 383 37.33 -13.97 -5.12
CA GLU A 383 38.74 -13.72 -4.78
C GLU A 383 39.03 -12.21 -4.68
N THR A 384 38.55 -11.44 -5.65
CA THR A 384 38.81 -10.00 -5.73
C THR A 384 38.17 -9.26 -4.56
N GLU A 385 36.93 -9.58 -4.20
CA GLU A 385 36.19 -8.96 -3.11
C GLU A 385 36.76 -9.37 -1.75
N THR A 386 37.22 -10.61 -1.61
CA THR A 386 37.85 -11.15 -0.39
C THR A 386 39.19 -10.47 -0.12
N LEU A 387 40.00 -10.28 -1.16
CA LEU A 387 41.35 -9.72 -1.06
C LEU A 387 41.40 -8.20 -1.30
N ARG A 388 40.27 -7.53 -1.54
CA ARG A 388 40.22 -6.10 -1.91
C ARG A 388 40.95 -5.21 -0.90
N PHE A 389 40.88 -5.55 0.39
CA PHE A 389 41.51 -4.82 1.49
C PHE A 389 43.03 -4.66 1.34
N MET A 390 43.71 -5.57 0.62
CA MET A 390 45.16 -5.45 0.43
C MET A 390 45.53 -4.43 -0.67
N THR A 391 44.60 -4.13 -1.57
CA THR A 391 44.82 -3.26 -2.75
C THR A 391 44.15 -1.89 -2.62
N ASP A 392 43.10 -1.78 -1.82
CA ASP A 392 42.33 -0.54 -1.63
C ASP A 392 42.41 -0.07 -0.17
N LYS A 393 43.00 1.10 0.04
CA LYS A 393 43.23 1.69 1.36
C LYS A 393 41.92 2.02 2.11
N LEU A 394 40.80 2.17 1.39
CA LEU A 394 39.50 2.47 1.98
C LEU A 394 38.78 1.21 2.48
N VAL A 395 39.24 0.02 2.10
CA VAL A 395 38.59 -1.24 2.43
C VAL A 395 39.32 -1.90 3.60
N PRO A 396 38.74 -1.91 4.82
CA PRO A 396 39.37 -2.59 5.95
C PRO A 396 39.24 -4.11 5.83
N PHE A 397 40.13 -4.85 6.52
CA PHE A 397 40.06 -6.31 6.60
C PHE A 397 38.74 -6.83 7.21
N THR A 398 38.14 -6.07 8.12
CA THR A 398 36.87 -6.41 8.78
C THR A 398 35.87 -5.26 8.68
N ASN A 399 34.59 -5.58 8.50
CA ASN A 399 33.48 -4.64 8.58
C ASN A 399 32.83 -4.55 9.98
N ASN A 400 33.48 -5.11 11.01
CA ASN A 400 32.92 -5.20 12.36
C ASN A 400 32.48 -3.82 12.90
N GLN A 401 33.17 -2.74 12.54
CA GLN A 401 32.81 -1.40 12.99
C GLN A 401 31.47 -0.93 12.41
N GLY A 402 31.25 -1.10 11.10
CA GLY A 402 29.98 -0.76 10.45
C GLY A 402 28.83 -1.57 11.03
N GLU A 403 29.02 -2.89 11.17
CA GLU A 403 28.02 -3.78 11.76
C GLU A 403 27.71 -3.42 13.23
N ASN A 404 28.72 -3.10 14.03
CA ASN A 404 28.54 -2.71 15.43
C ASN A 404 27.80 -1.36 15.57
N ASP A 405 28.10 -0.40 14.70
CA ASP A 405 27.44 0.90 14.71
C ASP A 405 25.97 0.79 14.26
N GLU A 406 25.67 0.00 13.20
CA GLU A 406 24.30 -0.25 12.75
C GLU A 406 23.47 -1.07 13.76
N ARG A 407 24.10 -2.01 14.46
CA ARG A 407 23.43 -2.86 15.47
C ARG A 407 22.68 -2.03 16.51
N MET A 408 23.16 -0.83 16.83
CA MET A 408 22.52 0.01 17.84
C MET A 408 21.17 0.55 17.41
N THR A 409 20.96 0.75 16.10
CA THR A 409 19.64 1.06 15.55
C THR A 409 18.70 -0.13 15.69
N LYS A 410 19.18 -1.36 15.47
CA LYS A 410 18.40 -2.58 15.70
C LYS A 410 18.10 -2.82 17.18
N VAL A 411 19.01 -2.47 18.08
CA VAL A 411 18.78 -2.52 19.53
C VAL A 411 17.72 -1.50 19.94
N GLN A 412 17.77 -0.26 19.42
CA GLN A 412 16.72 0.73 19.64
C GLN A 412 15.36 0.19 19.16
N GLN A 413 15.33 -0.43 17.97
CA GLN A 413 14.12 -1.04 17.43
C GLN A 413 13.58 -2.16 18.34
N LYS A 414 14.47 -2.99 18.90
CA LYS A 414 14.11 -4.10 19.79
C LYS A 414 13.55 -3.62 21.12
N ILE A 415 14.17 -2.60 21.74
CA ILE A 415 13.85 -2.17 23.11
C ILE A 415 12.69 -1.15 23.10
N SER A 416 12.68 -0.23 22.15
CA SER A 416 11.80 0.94 22.14
C SER A 416 10.88 1.01 20.93
N GLY A 417 10.93 0.03 20.01
CA GLY A 417 10.16 0.06 18.77
C GLY A 417 10.71 1.06 17.75
N CYS A 418 9.89 1.49 16.80
CA CYS A 418 10.30 2.44 15.75
C CYS A 418 10.45 3.88 16.29
N PHE A 419 11.20 4.71 15.55
CA PHE A 419 11.25 6.15 15.83
C PHE A 419 9.88 6.80 15.53
N ARG A 420 9.38 7.63 16.46
CA ARG A 420 8.11 8.36 16.31
C ARG A 420 8.19 9.51 15.29
N SER A 421 9.39 10.00 14.99
CA SER A 421 9.64 11.04 13.99
C SER A 421 11.04 10.88 13.38
N PHE A 422 11.21 11.40 12.16
CA PHE A 422 12.52 11.41 11.49
C PHE A 422 13.56 12.26 12.25
N GLN A 423 13.13 13.36 12.85
CA GLN A 423 13.98 14.20 13.70
C GLN A 423 14.54 13.41 14.91
N GLY A 424 13.73 12.55 15.53
CA GLY A 424 14.19 11.67 16.61
C GLY A 424 15.28 10.69 16.14
N ALA A 425 15.13 10.14 14.94
CA ALA A 425 16.16 9.28 14.32
C ALA A 425 17.46 10.05 14.05
N GLN A 426 17.36 11.30 13.57
CA GLN A 426 18.54 12.15 13.34
C GLN A 426 19.30 12.47 14.63
N ILE A 427 18.59 12.79 15.73
CA ILE A 427 19.20 13.04 17.04
C ILE A 427 19.91 11.78 17.54
N PHE A 428 19.24 10.62 17.45
CA PHE A 428 19.82 9.34 17.84
C PHE A 428 21.12 9.05 17.08
N CYS A 429 21.11 9.18 15.75
CA CYS A 429 22.30 8.99 14.94
C CYS A 429 23.39 9.98 15.32
N ARG A 430 23.08 11.27 15.49
CA ARG A 430 24.06 12.31 15.85
C ARG A 430 24.79 12.00 17.16
N VAL A 431 24.06 11.65 18.22
CA VAL A 431 24.66 11.31 19.53
C VAL A 431 25.55 10.07 19.40
N ARG A 432 25.08 9.04 18.71
CA ARG A 432 25.85 7.80 18.50
C ARG A 432 27.11 8.03 17.66
N SER A 433 27.02 8.83 16.60
CA SER A 433 28.15 9.21 15.75
C SER A 433 29.20 9.98 16.55
N TYR A 434 28.79 10.92 17.41
CA TYR A 434 29.69 11.66 18.30
C TYR A 434 30.45 10.72 19.24
N LEU A 435 29.74 9.84 19.95
CA LEU A 435 30.34 8.89 20.89
C LEU A 435 31.27 7.88 20.19
N SER A 436 30.86 7.36 19.03
CA SER A 436 31.69 6.45 18.23
C SER A 436 32.98 7.13 17.76
N THR A 437 32.90 8.40 17.34
CA THR A 437 34.06 9.20 16.94
C THR A 437 35.00 9.44 18.12
N CYS A 438 34.49 9.86 19.27
CA CYS A 438 35.32 10.08 20.46
C CYS A 438 36.07 8.82 20.88
N ARG A 439 35.39 7.67 20.85
CA ARG A 439 36.01 6.37 21.18
C ARG A 439 37.12 5.97 20.19
N LYS A 440 37.00 6.33 18.91
CA LYS A 440 38.04 6.08 17.89
C LYS A 440 39.31 6.88 18.16
N HIS A 441 39.17 8.06 18.78
CA HIS A 441 40.29 8.91 19.20
C HIS A 441 40.76 8.63 20.63
N GLY A 442 40.34 7.51 21.23
CA GLY A 442 40.80 7.08 22.56
C GLY A 442 40.06 7.71 23.75
N LEU A 443 39.00 8.50 23.52
CA LEU A 443 38.22 9.10 24.59
C LEU A 443 37.09 8.18 25.06
N ALA A 444 36.89 8.12 26.38
CA ALA A 444 35.76 7.39 26.97
C ALA A 444 34.42 8.09 26.68
N ALA A 445 33.33 7.34 26.62
CA ALA A 445 32.00 7.90 26.35
C ALA A 445 31.55 8.88 27.46
N THR A 446 31.88 8.60 28.71
CA THR A 446 31.59 9.47 29.86
C THR A 446 32.35 10.79 29.78
N GLU A 447 33.62 10.73 29.43
CA GLU A 447 34.48 11.90 29.24
C GLU A 447 33.97 12.76 28.07
N ALA A 448 33.65 12.14 26.93
CA ALA A 448 33.06 12.82 25.78
C ALA A 448 31.75 13.53 26.15
N LEU A 449 30.83 12.87 26.86
CA LEU A 449 29.59 13.51 27.32
C LEU A 449 29.86 14.66 28.29
N THR A 450 30.83 14.50 29.19
CA THR A 450 31.21 15.55 30.16
C THR A 450 31.76 16.78 29.45
N MET A 451 32.63 16.59 28.45
CA MET A 451 33.10 17.69 27.59
C MET A 451 31.94 18.37 26.87
N LEU A 452 31.05 17.59 26.25
CA LEU A 452 29.89 18.12 25.53
C LEU A 452 28.99 18.98 26.43
N PHE A 453 28.66 18.50 27.63
CA PHE A 453 27.80 19.23 28.58
C PHE A 453 28.51 20.42 29.26
N SER A 454 29.84 20.42 29.30
CA SER A 454 30.63 21.58 29.75
C SER A 454 30.92 22.58 28.62
N GLY A 455 30.33 22.40 27.44
CA GLY A 455 30.47 23.32 26.29
C GLY A 455 31.79 23.18 25.53
N HIS A 456 32.57 22.13 25.78
CA HIS A 456 33.85 21.87 25.13
C HIS A 456 33.73 20.71 24.13
N LEU A 457 34.37 20.83 22.96
CA LEU A 457 34.49 19.73 22.00
C LEU A 457 35.94 19.23 21.96
N PRO A 458 36.17 17.92 21.76
CA PRO A 458 37.51 17.39 21.54
C PRO A 458 38.21 18.04 20.34
N ASP A 459 39.53 18.22 20.41
CA ASP A 459 40.33 18.95 19.41
C ASP A 459 40.26 18.37 17.99
N PHE A 460 40.00 17.06 17.86
CA PHE A 460 39.83 16.39 16.57
C PHE A 460 38.45 16.64 15.93
N ILE A 461 37.50 17.22 16.66
CA ILE A 461 36.20 17.61 16.10
C ILE A 461 36.33 19.03 15.54
N PRO A 462 36.09 19.23 14.23
CA PRO A 462 36.17 20.56 13.65
C PRO A 462 35.16 21.49 14.32
N LYS A 463 35.61 22.69 14.71
CA LYS A 463 34.74 23.73 15.25
C LYS A 463 33.65 24.07 14.21
N PRO A 464 32.39 24.26 14.62
CA PRO A 464 31.34 24.68 13.71
C PRO A 464 31.77 25.97 13.02
N ARG A 465 31.65 25.99 11.69
CA ARG A 465 31.90 27.18 10.86
C ARG A 465 30.84 28.24 11.12
#